data_AF-A0A2H0CGB8-F1
#
_entry.id   AF-A0A2H0CGB8-F1
#
_cell.length_a   1.000
_cell.length_b   1.000
_cell.length_c   1.000
_cell.angle_alpha   90.00
_cell.angle_beta   90.00
_cell.angle_gamma   90.00
#
_symmetry.space_group_name_H-M   'P 1'
#
loop_
_entity.id
_entity.type
_entity.pdbx_description
1 polymer ?
#
loop_
_entity_poly.entity_id
_entity_poly.type
_entity_poly.pdbx_seq_one_letter_code
_entity_poly.pdbx_strand_id
1 'polypeptide(L)'
;MQNKKNNQSGYTIIETMISITIFLVVIMIGMSALLNVNLIHKKSQDMRSILDNLSFIMEDMSRNLRTGYDYYCGSGVSEIPLSCENGKTLFFEEATGETGKTDDQWGYEIKFNGDTYDINKSTDGGSTWIQLNPEEVKLSSYSIFTVTGAKPPNEDLQQPYVII
;
A
#
# COMPACT_ATOMS: atom_id res chain seq x y z
N MET A 1 2.35 56.68 64.38
CA MET A 1 2.55 55.48 63.54
C MET A 1 1.18 54.93 63.16
N GLN A 2 0.78 55.01 61.90
CA GLN A 2 -0.53 54.53 61.43
C GLN A 2 -0.51 53.00 61.28
N ASN A 3 -1.35 52.30 62.04
CA ASN A 3 -1.57 50.86 61.92
C ASN A 3 -2.45 50.57 60.69
N LYS A 4 -1.84 50.04 59.63
CA LYS A 4 -2.55 49.46 58.48
C LYS A 4 -3.22 48.16 58.95
N LYS A 5 -4.56 48.14 59.07
CA LYS A 5 -5.31 46.90 59.23
C LYS A 5 -5.25 46.13 57.91
N ASN A 6 -4.49 45.04 57.87
CA ASN A 6 -4.54 44.08 56.77
C ASN A 6 -5.84 43.29 56.88
N ASN A 7 -6.85 43.63 56.07
CA ASN A 7 -8.02 42.78 55.88
C ASN A 7 -7.58 41.53 55.10
N GLN A 8 -7.26 40.46 55.82
CA GLN A 8 -7.17 39.13 55.23
C GLN A 8 -8.60 38.61 55.02
N SER A 9 -9.16 38.84 53.83
CA SER A 9 -10.43 38.24 53.43
C SER A 9 -10.21 36.77 53.05
N GLY A 10 -10.94 35.86 53.68
CA GLY A 10 -11.03 34.47 53.26
C GLY A 10 -11.89 34.31 52.00
N TYR A 11 -11.69 33.22 51.26
CA TYR A 11 -12.54 32.84 50.13
C TYR A 11 -13.76 32.06 50.62
N THR A 12 -14.83 32.10 49.84
CA THR A 12 -16.07 31.39 50.13
C THR A 12 -16.07 29.99 49.52
N ILE A 13 -16.83 29.06 50.12
CA ILE A 13 -16.98 27.69 49.58
C ILE A 13 -17.57 27.72 48.17
N ILE A 14 -18.47 28.67 47.89
CA ILE A 14 -19.09 28.81 46.57
C ILE A 14 -18.07 29.23 45.49
N GLU A 15 -17.07 30.06 45.80
CA GLU A 15 -15.97 30.38 44.87
C GLU A 15 -15.14 29.15 44.52
N THR A 16 -14.87 28.26 45.49
CA THR A 16 -14.16 27.00 45.21
C THR A 16 -15.00 26.02 44.39
N MET A 17 -16.31 25.98 44.61
CA MET A 17 -17.22 25.12 43.85
C MET A 17 -17.27 25.56 42.38
N ILE A 18 -17.38 26.87 42.12
CA ILE A 18 -17.37 27.43 40.76
C ILE A 18 -16.01 27.22 40.07
N SER A 19 -14.91 27.38 40.81
CA SER A 19 -13.56 27.19 40.24
C SER A 19 -13.33 25.74 39.79
N ILE A 20 -13.77 24.76 40.59
CA ILE A 20 -13.63 23.33 40.26
C ILE A 20 -14.50 22.97 39.06
N THR A 21 -15.74 23.45 38.98
CA THR A 21 -16.62 23.13 37.84
C THR A 21 -16.06 23.65 36.53
N ILE A 22 -15.57 24.90 36.50
CA ILE A 22 -14.95 25.48 35.30
C ILE A 22 -13.67 24.70 34.93
N PHE A 23 -12.83 24.38 35.91
CA PHE A 23 -11.62 23.61 35.68
C PHE A 23 -11.89 22.22 35.09
N LEU A 24 -12.89 21.51 35.61
CA LEU A 24 -13.28 20.19 35.10
C LEU A 24 -13.82 20.27 33.67
N VAL A 25 -14.59 21.30 33.33
CA VAL A 25 -15.08 21.51 31.95
C VAL A 25 -13.89 21.71 30.99
N VAL A 26 -12.91 22.53 31.36
CA VAL A 26 -11.72 22.79 30.52
C VAL A 26 -10.89 21.52 30.35
N ILE A 27 -10.64 20.76 31.42
CA ILE A 27 -9.90 19.49 31.33
C ILE A 27 -10.65 18.48 30.47
N MET A 28 -11.97 18.36 30.62
CA MET A 28 -12.76 17.40 29.85
C MET A 28 -12.66 17.69 28.34
N ILE A 29 -12.74 18.96 27.95
CA ILE A 29 -12.55 19.37 26.55
C ILE A 29 -11.12 19.08 26.08
N GLY A 30 -10.11 19.40 26.88
CA GLY A 30 -8.71 19.14 26.57
C GLY A 30 -8.38 17.65 26.41
N MET A 31 -8.91 16.81 27.30
CA MET A 31 -8.73 15.36 27.26
C MET A 31 -9.39 14.75 26.01
N SER A 32 -10.60 15.21 25.67
CA SER A 32 -11.30 14.79 24.45
C SER A 32 -10.49 15.09 23.19
N ALA A 33 -9.92 16.30 23.10
CA ALA A 33 -9.04 16.67 21.99
C ALA A 33 -7.80 15.78 21.92
N LEU A 34 -7.13 15.53 23.06
CA LEU A 34 -5.93 14.70 23.11
C LEU A 34 -6.19 13.26 22.66
N LEU A 35 -7.30 12.65 23.10
CA LEU A 35 -7.69 11.30 22.71
C LEU A 35 -7.95 11.22 21.20
N ASN A 36 -8.65 12.20 20.62
CA ASN A 36 -8.91 12.26 19.19
C ASN A 36 -7.60 12.37 18.38
N VAL A 37 -6.68 13.25 18.80
CA VAL A 37 -5.36 13.36 18.16
C VAL A 37 -4.60 12.04 18.21
N ASN A 38 -4.66 11.30 19.32
CA ASN A 38 -4.00 10.00 19.43
C ASN A 38 -4.60 8.96 18.45
N LEU A 39 -5.92 8.93 18.30
CA LEU A 39 -6.60 8.05 17.35
C LEU A 39 -6.21 8.37 15.91
N ILE A 40 -6.20 9.66 15.54
CA ILE A 40 -5.77 10.12 14.22
C ILE A 40 -4.30 9.76 13.98
N HIS A 41 -3.44 9.96 14.97
CA HIS A 41 -2.02 9.63 14.88
C HIS A 41 -1.81 8.14 14.55
N LYS A 42 -2.46 7.24 15.29
CA LYS A 42 -2.38 5.79 15.04
C LYS A 42 -2.87 5.42 13.65
N LYS A 43 -4.04 5.93 13.25
CA LYS A 43 -4.57 5.68 11.91
C LYS A 43 -3.64 6.17 10.80
N SER A 44 -3.02 7.33 10.99
CA SER A 44 -2.05 7.87 10.05
C SER A 44 -0.77 7.04 9.99
N GLN A 45 -0.34 6.46 11.11
CA GLN A 45 0.82 5.58 11.17
C GLN A 45 0.55 4.27 10.42
N ASP A 46 -0.61 3.66 10.64
CA ASP A 46 -1.01 2.43 9.94
C ASP A 46 -1.13 2.67 8.42
N MET A 47 -1.77 3.78 8.03
CA MET A 47 -1.86 4.18 6.63
C MET A 47 -0.48 4.42 5.99
N ARG A 48 0.45 5.04 6.71
CA ARG A 48 1.82 5.23 6.21
C ARG A 48 2.52 3.89 5.98
N SER A 49 2.41 2.96 6.92
CA SER A 49 3.00 1.62 6.75
C SER A 49 2.44 0.90 5.52
N ILE A 50 1.14 1.03 5.26
CA ILE A 50 0.50 0.46 4.07
C ILE A 50 1.06 1.10 2.79
N LEU A 51 1.16 2.44 2.75
CA LEU A 51 1.70 3.14 1.58
C LEU A 51 3.15 2.80 1.31
N ASP A 52 3.97 2.64 2.35
CA ASP A 52 5.37 2.27 2.23
C ASP A 52 5.50 0.84 1.67
N ASN A 53 4.68 -0.11 2.16
CA ASN A 53 4.63 -1.47 1.62
C ASN A 53 4.21 -1.49 0.14
N LEU A 54 3.16 -0.76 -0.23
CA LEU A 54 2.72 -0.66 -1.62
C LEU A 54 3.76 0.00 -2.53
N SER A 55 4.45 1.01 -2.02
CA SER A 55 5.54 1.67 -2.76
C SER A 55 6.68 0.71 -3.04
N PHE A 56 7.08 -0.08 -2.05
CA PHE A 56 8.09 -1.13 -2.21
C PHE A 56 7.68 -2.18 -3.25
N ILE A 57 6.43 -2.64 -3.20
CA ILE A 57 5.90 -3.63 -4.17
C ILE A 57 5.93 -3.05 -5.59
N MET A 58 5.47 -1.82 -5.79
CA MET A 58 5.46 -1.17 -7.10
C MET A 58 6.88 -0.93 -7.63
N GLU A 59 7.83 -0.55 -6.77
CA GLU A 59 9.23 -0.39 -7.15
C GLU A 59 9.88 -1.72 -7.52
N ASP A 60 9.63 -2.79 -6.74
CA ASP A 60 10.12 -4.14 -7.04
C ASP A 60 9.58 -4.61 -8.40
N MET A 61 8.27 -4.52 -8.61
CA MET A 61 7.65 -4.88 -9.88
C MET A 61 8.21 -4.08 -11.04
N SER A 62 8.27 -2.75 -10.92
CA SER A 62 8.79 -1.87 -11.97
C SER A 62 10.25 -2.19 -12.30
N ARG A 63 11.09 -2.48 -11.30
CA ARG A 63 12.49 -2.85 -11.51
C ARG A 63 12.59 -4.18 -12.26
N ASN A 64 11.88 -5.20 -11.80
CA ASN A 64 11.92 -6.53 -12.39
C ASN A 64 11.35 -6.53 -13.83
N LEU A 65 10.25 -5.81 -14.04
CA LEU A 65 9.65 -5.62 -15.36
C LEU A 65 10.47 -4.71 -16.27
N ARG A 66 11.41 -3.91 -15.76
CA ARG A 66 12.31 -3.11 -16.59
C ARG A 66 13.52 -3.91 -17.07
N THR A 67 13.92 -4.95 -16.35
CA THR A 67 15.10 -5.75 -16.73
C THR A 67 14.74 -7.09 -17.36
N GLY A 68 13.48 -7.51 -17.25
CA GLY A 68 12.97 -8.72 -17.86
C GLY A 68 12.81 -8.64 -19.38
N TYR A 69 12.53 -9.80 -19.98
CA TYR A 69 12.30 -9.97 -21.41
C TYR A 69 11.30 -11.12 -21.67
N ASP A 70 10.97 -11.38 -22.94
CA ASP A 70 10.02 -12.43 -23.35
C ASP A 70 8.67 -12.41 -22.60
N TYR A 71 8.04 -11.23 -22.57
CA TYR A 71 6.79 -11.03 -21.85
C TYR A 71 5.64 -11.81 -22.47
N TYR A 72 4.86 -12.44 -21.62
CA TYR A 72 3.68 -13.21 -21.98
C TYR A 72 2.51 -12.87 -21.06
N CYS A 73 1.41 -12.46 -21.65
CA CYS A 73 0.14 -12.34 -20.95
C CYS A 73 -0.82 -13.44 -21.36
N GLY A 74 -1.13 -14.36 -20.46
CA GLY A 74 -2.08 -15.44 -20.72
C GLY A 74 -2.26 -16.36 -19.53
N SER A 75 -3.02 -17.43 -19.73
CA SER A 75 -3.25 -18.45 -18.71
C SER A 75 -2.07 -19.41 -18.66
N GLY A 76 -1.04 -19.08 -17.89
CA GLY A 76 0.15 -19.90 -17.67
C GLY A 76 1.39 -19.33 -18.35
N VAL A 77 2.43 -20.16 -18.46
CA VAL A 77 3.71 -19.79 -19.06
C VAL A 77 3.75 -20.22 -20.53
N SER A 78 4.35 -19.39 -21.37
CA SER A 78 4.56 -19.67 -22.79
C SER A 78 5.88 -19.05 -23.24
N GLU A 79 6.61 -19.78 -24.07
CA GLU A 79 7.86 -19.32 -24.69
C GLU A 79 7.64 -18.32 -25.83
N ILE A 80 6.38 -18.16 -26.27
CA ILE A 80 6.02 -17.23 -27.34
C ILE A 80 5.58 -15.91 -26.70
N PRO A 81 6.36 -14.81 -26.87
CA PRO A 81 6.00 -13.53 -26.29
C PRO A 81 4.69 -12.99 -26.86
N LEU A 82 3.84 -12.41 -25.99
CA LEU A 82 2.49 -11.96 -26.35
C LEU A 82 2.09 -10.70 -25.58
N SER A 83 1.78 -9.65 -26.34
CA SER A 83 1.18 -8.42 -25.83
C SER A 83 -0.26 -8.64 -25.32
N CYS A 84 -0.64 -7.92 -24.25
CA CYS A 84 -2.01 -7.86 -23.75
C CYS A 84 -2.48 -6.44 -23.48
N GLU A 85 -3.75 -6.16 -23.79
CA GLU A 85 -4.37 -4.88 -23.42
C GLU A 85 -5.00 -4.95 -22.03
N ASN A 86 -5.53 -6.12 -21.62
CA ASN A 86 -6.24 -6.34 -20.36
C ASN A 86 -5.84 -7.67 -19.70
N GLY A 87 -4.57 -7.84 -19.38
CA GLY A 87 -4.05 -9.03 -18.70
C GLY A 87 -4.32 -9.00 -17.19
N LYS A 88 -4.78 -10.12 -16.60
CA LYS A 88 -4.76 -10.31 -15.14
C LYS A 88 -3.50 -11.02 -14.67
N THR A 89 -2.82 -11.69 -15.60
CA THR A 89 -1.57 -12.40 -15.40
C THR A 89 -0.53 -11.86 -16.36
N LEU A 90 0.70 -11.75 -15.88
CA LEU A 90 1.86 -11.32 -16.63
C LEU A 90 3.03 -12.22 -16.26
N PHE A 91 3.58 -12.92 -17.23
CA PHE A 91 4.82 -13.69 -17.11
C PHE A 91 5.92 -13.05 -17.94
N PHE A 92 7.15 -13.21 -17.52
CA PHE A 92 8.34 -12.73 -18.22
C PHE A 92 9.56 -13.49 -17.71
N GLU A 93 10.60 -13.51 -18.52
CA GLU A 93 11.92 -13.98 -18.12
C GLU A 93 12.63 -12.92 -17.29
N GLU A 94 13.17 -13.33 -16.14
CA GLU A 94 14.03 -12.47 -15.33
C GLU A 94 15.35 -12.20 -16.07
N ALA A 95 16.05 -11.11 -15.73
CA ALA A 95 17.25 -10.68 -16.44
C ALA A 95 18.37 -11.75 -16.55
N THR A 96 18.37 -12.75 -15.66
CA THR A 96 19.30 -13.87 -15.62
C THR A 96 18.64 -15.23 -15.91
N GLY A 97 17.36 -15.24 -16.28
CA GLY A 97 16.61 -16.44 -16.66
C GLY A 97 17.12 -17.08 -17.95
N GLU A 98 16.63 -18.27 -18.26
CA GLU A 98 16.99 -18.98 -19.49
C GLU A 98 15.78 -19.08 -20.43
N THR A 99 15.86 -18.41 -21.60
CA THR A 99 14.80 -18.51 -22.61
C THR A 99 14.50 -19.98 -22.96
N GLY A 100 13.23 -20.37 -22.86
CA GLY A 100 12.77 -21.71 -23.19
C GLY A 100 12.70 -22.68 -22.00
N LYS A 101 13.01 -22.23 -20.79
CA LYS A 101 12.63 -22.94 -19.57
C LYS A 101 11.35 -22.33 -19.03
N THR A 102 10.32 -23.15 -18.80
CA THR A 102 9.00 -22.65 -18.36
C THR A 102 8.77 -22.74 -16.85
N ASP A 103 9.81 -23.12 -16.09
CA ASP A 103 9.77 -23.37 -14.66
C ASP A 103 10.50 -22.31 -13.83
N ASP A 104 11.09 -21.29 -14.45
CA ASP A 104 11.83 -20.20 -13.80
C ASP A 104 11.29 -18.80 -14.12
N GLN A 105 10.24 -18.66 -14.96
CA GLN A 105 9.65 -17.36 -15.24
C GLN A 105 9.10 -16.72 -13.98
N TRP A 106 9.24 -15.39 -13.97
CA TRP A 106 8.60 -14.56 -12.97
C TRP A 106 7.21 -14.19 -13.46
N GLY A 107 6.24 -14.32 -12.57
CA GLY A 107 4.84 -14.09 -12.84
C GLY A 107 4.24 -13.09 -11.86
N TYR A 108 3.39 -12.19 -12.35
CA TYR A 108 2.50 -11.39 -11.52
C TYR A 108 1.06 -11.73 -11.88
N GLU A 109 0.21 -11.94 -10.87
CA GLU A 109 -1.22 -12.23 -11.05
C GLU A 109 -2.06 -11.31 -10.17
N ILE A 110 -3.09 -10.70 -10.75
CA ILE A 110 -4.17 -10.03 -10.03
C ILE A 110 -5.31 -11.04 -9.88
N LYS A 111 -5.33 -11.72 -8.75
CA LYS A 111 -6.25 -12.83 -8.46
C LYS A 111 -7.47 -12.36 -7.70
N PHE A 112 -8.64 -12.86 -8.08
CA PHE A 112 -9.86 -12.62 -7.33
C PHE A 112 -9.89 -13.45 -6.04
N ASN A 113 -10.18 -12.79 -4.92
CA ASN A 113 -10.24 -13.36 -3.58
C ASN A 113 -11.62 -13.08 -2.95
N GLY A 114 -12.65 -13.74 -3.46
CA GLY A 114 -14.02 -13.75 -2.91
C GLY A 114 -14.85 -12.50 -3.21
N ASP A 115 -14.32 -11.32 -2.87
CA ASP A 115 -14.95 -10.01 -3.08
C ASP A 115 -13.99 -8.98 -3.70
N THR A 116 -12.69 -9.16 -3.49
CA THR A 116 -11.65 -8.19 -3.86
C THR A 116 -10.56 -8.86 -4.69
N TYR A 117 -9.57 -8.10 -5.10
CA TYR A 117 -8.41 -8.64 -5.81
C TYR A 117 -7.14 -8.45 -4.99
N ASP A 118 -6.22 -9.40 -5.13
CA ASP A 118 -4.89 -9.39 -4.54
C ASP A 118 -3.85 -9.55 -5.65
N ILE A 119 -2.68 -8.96 -5.46
CA ILE A 119 -1.54 -9.09 -6.36
C ILE A 119 -0.56 -10.11 -5.81
N ASN A 120 -0.29 -11.13 -6.62
CA ASN A 120 0.58 -12.24 -6.28
C ASN A 120 1.79 -12.25 -7.20
N LYS A 121 2.92 -12.76 -6.68
CA LYS A 121 4.14 -13.01 -7.42
C LYS A 121 4.45 -14.50 -7.45
N SER A 122 4.92 -14.99 -8.59
CA SER A 122 5.55 -16.29 -8.77
C SER A 122 6.96 -16.08 -9.31
N THR A 123 7.87 -17.00 -8.98
CA THR A 123 9.25 -17.05 -9.51
C THR A 123 9.60 -18.44 -10.04
N ASP A 124 8.59 -19.26 -10.28
CA ASP A 124 8.71 -20.68 -10.60
C ASP A 124 7.71 -21.11 -11.68
N GLY A 125 7.53 -20.24 -12.68
CA GLY A 125 6.64 -20.51 -13.80
C GLY A 125 5.17 -20.59 -13.42
N GLY A 126 4.75 -19.92 -12.35
CA GLY A 126 3.36 -19.93 -11.86
C GLY A 126 3.00 -21.17 -11.04
N SER A 127 3.98 -21.96 -10.57
CA SER A 127 3.72 -23.13 -9.72
C SER A 127 3.34 -22.74 -8.29
N THR A 128 4.03 -21.75 -7.73
CA THR A 128 3.73 -21.16 -6.42
C THR A 128 3.49 -19.66 -6.53
N TRP A 129 2.56 -19.18 -5.70
CA TRP A 129 2.14 -17.78 -5.70
C TRP A 129 2.22 -17.23 -4.28
N ILE A 130 2.87 -16.09 -4.14
CA ILE A 130 3.03 -15.36 -2.88
C ILE A 130 2.32 -14.03 -3.02
N GLN A 131 1.42 -13.73 -2.10
CA GLN A 131 0.72 -12.45 -2.05
C GLN A 131 1.70 -11.32 -1.69
N LEU A 132 1.66 -10.24 -2.47
CA LEU A 132 2.50 -9.06 -2.24
C LEU A 132 1.77 -8.02 -1.40
N ASN A 133 0.52 -7.68 -1.73
CA ASN A 133 -0.23 -6.67 -0.99
C ASN A 133 -0.64 -7.18 0.40
N PRO A 134 -0.66 -6.31 1.43
CA PRO A 134 -1.18 -6.70 2.75
C PRO A 134 -2.71 -6.88 2.69
N GLU A 135 -3.28 -7.66 3.62
CA GLU A 135 -4.72 -8.01 3.65
C GLU A 135 -5.65 -6.78 3.79
N GLU A 136 -5.14 -5.69 4.37
CA GLU A 136 -5.88 -4.43 4.50
C GLU A 136 -6.01 -3.68 3.17
N VAL A 137 -5.16 -3.98 2.19
CA VAL A 137 -5.21 -3.37 0.85
C VAL A 137 -5.95 -4.30 -0.09
N LYS A 138 -7.08 -3.82 -0.59
CA LYS A 138 -7.94 -4.55 -1.52
C LYS A 138 -7.91 -3.90 -2.89
N LEU A 139 -7.51 -4.65 -3.92
CA LEU A 139 -7.53 -4.16 -5.29
C LEU A 139 -8.95 -4.27 -5.88
N SER A 140 -9.20 -3.43 -6.88
CA SER A 140 -10.48 -3.38 -7.59
C SER A 140 -10.45 -4.26 -8.85
N SER A 141 -11.63 -4.53 -9.41
CA SER A 141 -11.74 -5.26 -10.69
C SER A 141 -11.05 -4.56 -11.87
N TYR A 142 -10.78 -3.26 -11.76
CA TYR A 142 -10.12 -2.46 -12.80
C TYR A 142 -8.60 -2.59 -12.80
N SER A 143 -7.98 -3.17 -11.76
CA SER A 143 -6.54 -3.39 -11.74
C SER A 143 -6.15 -4.45 -12.78
N ILE A 144 -5.33 -4.08 -13.76
CA ILE A 144 -4.94 -4.92 -14.91
C ILE A 144 -3.51 -4.61 -15.33
N PHE A 145 -2.85 -5.57 -15.95
CA PHE A 145 -1.60 -5.36 -16.66
C PHE A 145 -1.88 -5.10 -18.14
N THR A 146 -1.24 -4.07 -18.69
CA THR A 146 -1.23 -3.81 -20.13
C THR A 146 0.20 -3.89 -20.62
N VAL A 147 0.47 -4.79 -21.55
CA VAL A 147 1.77 -4.99 -22.18
C VAL A 147 1.65 -4.73 -23.68
N THR A 148 2.43 -3.80 -24.20
CA THR A 148 2.52 -3.50 -25.62
C THR A 148 3.94 -3.72 -26.13
N GLY A 149 4.09 -4.04 -27.42
CA GLY A 149 5.40 -4.30 -28.01
C GLY A 149 6.08 -5.62 -27.62
N ALA A 150 5.40 -6.53 -26.90
CA ALA A 150 5.99 -7.80 -26.50
C ALA A 150 6.12 -8.86 -27.61
N LYS A 151 5.37 -8.75 -28.71
CA LYS A 151 5.41 -9.76 -29.77
C LYS A 151 6.81 -9.84 -30.39
N PRO A 152 7.32 -11.05 -30.69
CA PRO A 152 8.64 -11.21 -31.25
C PRO A 152 8.73 -10.47 -32.59
N PRO A 153 9.83 -9.76 -32.85
CA PRO A 153 9.97 -9.01 -34.08
C PRO A 153 10.22 -9.91 -35.28
N ASN A 154 9.70 -9.48 -36.43
CA ASN A 154 10.49 -9.60 -37.65
C ASN A 154 11.60 -8.51 -37.67
N GLU A 155 11.41 -7.32 -37.04
CA GLU A 155 12.40 -6.21 -37.01
C GLU A 155 12.41 -5.25 -35.78
N ASP A 156 11.45 -5.30 -34.85
CA ASP A 156 11.37 -4.40 -33.67
C ASP A 156 12.22 -4.86 -32.45
N LEU A 157 13.30 -4.12 -32.15
CA LEU A 157 14.16 -4.36 -30.98
C LEU A 157 13.81 -3.47 -29.77
N GLN A 158 12.66 -2.78 -29.79
CA GLN A 158 12.25 -1.94 -28.67
C GLN A 158 11.84 -2.79 -27.47
N GLN A 159 12.15 -2.26 -26.28
CA GLN A 159 11.71 -2.89 -25.04
C GLN A 159 10.17 -2.79 -24.92
N PRO A 160 9.48 -3.88 -24.56
CA PRO A 160 8.05 -3.86 -24.32
C PRO A 160 7.66 -2.84 -23.26
N TYR A 161 6.53 -2.17 -23.48
CA TYR A 161 6.00 -1.18 -22.56
C TYR A 161 4.91 -1.82 -21.69
N VAL A 162 5.10 -1.75 -20.37
CA VAL A 162 4.20 -2.35 -19.38
C VAL A 162 3.56 -1.27 -18.51
N ILE A 163 2.24 -1.32 -18.38
CA ILE A 163 1.45 -0.54 -17.41
C ILE A 163 0.86 -1.50 -16.39
N ILE A 164 0.91 -1.10 -15.12
CA ILE A 164 0.39 -1.80 -13.93
C ILE A 164 -0.77 -1.01 -13.35
#